data_AF-A0A1G7UDJ7-F1
#
_entry.id   AF-A0A1G7UDJ7-F1
#
_cell.length_a   1.000
_cell.length_b   1.000
_cell.length_c   1.000
_cell.angle_alpha   90.00
_cell.angle_beta   90.00
_cell.angle_gamma   90.00
#
_symmetry.space_group_name_H-M   'P 1'
#
loop_
_entity.id
_entity.type
_entity.pdbx_description
1 polymer ?
#
loop_
_entity_poly.entity_id
_entity_poly.type
_entity_poly.pdbx_seq_one_letter_code
_entity_poly.pdbx_strand_id
1 'polypeptide(L)'
;MMSTNAESKTFEARHQMAFHALEDLVPEDHLLRKIDRHIDFSFIYGLVEDVYCSDNGRPSIDPVTLIKIPIIQYLFGIPSMRQTIQEIQVNVAYRWFLGLSLTDPVPHFSTFGKNYKRRFEGTSIAQQIFS
;
A
#
# COMPACT_ATOMS: atom_id res chain seq x y z
N MET A 1 -33.44 -16.27 28.55
CA MET A 1 -32.60 -15.16 29.01
C MET A 1 -31.24 -15.72 29.40
N MET A 2 -30.19 -15.36 28.66
CA MET A 2 -28.73 -15.46 28.97
C MET A 2 -27.95 -15.77 27.69
N SER A 3 -27.63 -14.72 26.91
CA SER A 3 -26.58 -14.73 25.86
C SER A 3 -25.86 -13.37 25.76
N THR A 4 -25.84 -12.57 26.84
CA THR A 4 -25.63 -11.11 26.72
C THR A 4 -24.20 -10.62 26.96
N ASN A 5 -23.31 -11.38 27.60
CA ASN A 5 -22.05 -10.79 28.10
C ASN A 5 -20.90 -10.75 27.07
N ALA A 6 -20.75 -11.78 26.23
CA ALA A 6 -19.70 -11.83 25.20
C ALA A 6 -20.05 -11.01 23.95
N GLU A 7 -21.34 -11.02 23.55
CA GLU A 7 -21.85 -10.20 22.44
C GLU A 7 -21.77 -8.71 22.78
N SER A 8 -22.14 -8.32 24.02
CA SER A 8 -22.02 -6.94 24.49
C SER A 8 -20.56 -6.47 24.52
N LYS A 9 -19.62 -7.24 25.08
CA LYS A 9 -18.19 -6.89 25.09
C LYS A 9 -17.61 -6.71 23.68
N THR A 10 -18.02 -7.56 22.74
CA THR A 10 -17.57 -7.47 21.34
C THR A 10 -18.14 -6.23 20.64
N PHE A 11 -19.40 -5.89 20.93
CA PHE A 11 -20.04 -4.68 20.41
C PHE A 11 -19.33 -3.42 20.92
N GLU A 12 -19.09 -3.33 22.23
CA GLU A 12 -18.37 -2.20 22.84
C GLU A 12 -16.96 -2.03 22.24
N ALA A 13 -16.21 -3.12 22.07
CA ALA A 13 -14.88 -3.07 21.46
C ALA A 13 -14.89 -2.56 20.01
N ARG A 14 -15.91 -2.89 19.22
CA ARG A 14 -16.03 -2.44 17.81
C ARG A 14 -16.36 -0.95 17.65
N HIS A 15 -16.94 -0.34 18.69
CA HIS A 15 -17.32 1.09 18.67
C HIS A 15 -16.37 1.96 19.50
N GLN A 16 -15.32 1.36 20.05
CA GLN A 16 -14.30 2.09 20.78
C GLN A 16 -13.59 3.09 19.85
N MET A 17 -13.46 4.32 20.30
CA MET A 17 -12.62 5.34 19.68
C MET A 17 -11.30 5.43 20.44
N ALA A 18 -10.18 5.41 19.72
CA ALA A 18 -8.85 5.53 20.29
C ALA A 18 -7.93 6.32 19.34
N PHE A 19 -6.96 7.03 19.90
CA PHE A 19 -5.93 7.75 19.16
C PHE A 19 -4.66 6.91 19.15
N HIS A 20 -4.25 6.47 17.97
CA HIS A 20 -3.04 5.69 17.75
C HIS A 20 -2.24 6.29 16.61
N ALA A 21 -0.90 6.26 16.71
CA ALA A 21 -0.09 6.46 15.52
C ALA A 21 -0.24 5.25 14.60
N LEU A 22 -0.22 5.46 13.29
CA LEU A 22 -0.25 4.35 12.33
C LEU A 22 0.90 3.37 12.54
N GLU A 23 2.04 3.91 12.98
CA GLU A 23 3.24 3.19 13.39
C GLU A 23 2.93 2.11 14.45
N ASP A 24 2.15 2.46 15.47
CA ASP A 24 1.85 1.56 16.60
C ASP A 24 0.92 0.40 16.20
N LEU A 25 0.19 0.55 15.10
CA LEU A 25 -0.79 -0.43 14.63
C LEU A 25 -0.17 -1.58 13.82
N VAL A 26 1.11 -1.47 13.47
CA VAL A 26 1.83 -2.50 12.71
C VAL A 26 2.90 -3.13 13.61
N PRO A 27 2.78 -4.44 13.96
CA PRO A 27 3.74 -5.12 14.82
C PRO A 27 5.18 -4.98 14.32
N GLU A 28 6.13 -4.73 15.21
CA GLU A 28 7.55 -4.47 14.86
C GLU A 28 8.20 -5.61 14.06
N ASP A 29 7.77 -6.85 14.27
CA ASP A 29 8.27 -8.06 13.63
C ASP A 29 7.56 -8.38 12.29
N HIS A 30 6.60 -7.56 11.88
CA HIS A 30 5.85 -7.72 10.63
C HIS A 30 6.79 -7.68 9.41
N LEU A 31 6.53 -8.56 8.43
CA LEU A 31 7.39 -8.71 7.25
C LEU A 31 7.63 -7.39 6.50
N LEU A 32 6.58 -6.60 6.30
CA LEU A 32 6.69 -5.31 5.58
C LEU A 32 7.59 -4.31 6.30
N ARG A 33 7.68 -4.33 7.64
CA ARG A 33 8.64 -3.50 8.38
C ARG A 33 10.08 -3.94 8.15
N LYS A 34 10.31 -5.25 8.10
CA LYS A 34 11.64 -5.81 7.79
C LYS A 34 12.06 -5.38 6.39
N ILE A 35 11.16 -5.45 5.42
CA ILE A 35 11.42 -5.03 4.04
C ILE A 35 11.71 -3.53 3.97
N ASP A 36 10.86 -2.69 4.55
CA ASP A 36 11.04 -1.23 4.51
C ASP A 36 12.34 -0.78 5.20
N ARG A 37 12.80 -1.51 6.22
CA ARG A 37 14.10 -1.28 6.86
C ARG A 37 15.30 -1.63 5.98
N HIS A 38 15.18 -2.66 5.14
CA HIS A 38 16.30 -3.21 4.37
C HIS A 38 16.35 -2.74 2.93
N ILE A 39 15.26 -2.16 2.43
CA ILE A 39 15.16 -1.66 1.07
C ILE A 39 14.81 -0.17 1.15
N ASP A 40 15.79 0.68 0.86
CA ASP A 40 15.49 2.08 0.55
C ASP A 40 14.83 2.10 -0.84
N PHE A 41 13.60 2.59 -0.94
CA PHE A 41 12.87 2.69 -2.21
C PHE A 41 13.13 4.01 -2.94
N SER A 42 13.92 4.93 -2.36
CA SER A 42 14.20 6.25 -2.94
C SER A 42 14.86 6.17 -4.32
N PHE A 43 15.61 5.10 -4.62
CA PHE A 43 16.23 4.87 -5.93
C PHE A 43 15.21 4.85 -7.07
N ILE A 44 13.95 4.51 -6.80
CA ILE A 44 12.89 4.49 -7.82
C ILE A 44 12.69 5.87 -8.41
N TYR A 45 12.78 6.95 -7.61
CA TYR A 45 12.60 8.31 -8.12
C TYR A 45 13.61 8.65 -9.21
N GLY A 46 14.87 8.23 -9.06
CA GLY A 46 15.90 8.41 -10.09
C GLY A 46 15.65 7.57 -11.34
N LEU A 47 15.13 6.35 -11.19
CA LEU A 47 14.81 5.47 -12.33
C LEU A 47 13.62 5.96 -13.17
N VAL A 48 12.70 6.70 -12.55
CA VAL A 48 11.46 7.13 -13.20
C VAL A 48 11.45 8.61 -13.57
N GLU A 49 12.54 9.34 -13.35
CA GLU A 49 12.66 10.79 -13.59
C GLU A 49 12.25 11.16 -15.02
N ASP A 50 12.76 10.44 -16.02
CA ASP A 50 12.47 10.69 -17.44
C ASP A 50 10.99 10.46 -17.83
N VAL A 51 10.25 9.69 -17.03
CA VAL A 51 8.84 9.33 -17.28
C VAL A 51 7.87 9.96 -16.28
N TYR A 52 8.37 10.70 -15.28
CA TYR A 52 7.59 11.49 -14.32
C TYR A 52 7.90 12.98 -14.49
N CYS A 53 6.96 13.72 -15.07
CA CYS A 53 7.02 15.17 -15.07
C CYS A 53 6.66 15.72 -13.68
N SER A 54 7.53 16.53 -13.08
CA SER A 54 7.30 17.19 -11.78
C SER A 54 6.19 18.26 -11.83
N ASP A 55 5.95 18.87 -13.00
CA ASP A 55 5.35 20.21 -13.06
C ASP A 55 3.96 20.28 -13.74
N ASN A 56 3.33 19.17 -14.12
CA ASN A 56 2.07 19.22 -14.89
C ASN A 56 0.93 18.35 -14.34
N GLY A 57 -0.12 19.00 -13.80
CA GLY A 57 -1.48 18.46 -13.65
C GLY A 57 -1.84 17.82 -12.30
N ARG A 58 -2.88 16.96 -12.30
CA ARG A 58 -3.30 16.20 -11.10
C ARG A 58 -2.17 15.26 -10.69
N PRO A 59 -1.73 15.25 -9.42
CA PRO A 59 -0.66 14.37 -8.98
C PRO A 59 -1.00 12.92 -9.34
N SER A 60 -0.12 12.30 -10.11
CA SER A 60 -0.20 10.88 -10.43
C SER A 60 0.10 10.05 -9.19
N ILE A 61 -0.20 8.75 -9.24
CA ILE A 61 0.22 7.83 -8.18
C ILE A 61 1.74 7.97 -8.02
N ASP A 62 2.18 8.11 -6.78
CA ASP A 62 3.58 8.14 -6.41
C ASP A 62 4.32 6.90 -6.96
N PRO A 63 5.49 7.05 -7.62
CA PRO A 63 6.18 5.94 -8.25
C PRO A 63 6.60 4.84 -7.28
N VAL A 64 6.97 5.19 -6.04
CA VAL A 64 7.31 4.21 -5.00
C VAL A 64 6.07 3.40 -4.63
N THR A 65 4.93 4.05 -4.44
CA THR A 65 3.64 3.38 -4.21
C THR A 65 3.28 2.46 -5.37
N LEU A 66 3.49 2.91 -6.61
CA LEU A 66 3.18 2.14 -7.82
C LEU A 66 3.98 0.83 -7.91
N ILE A 67 5.20 0.80 -7.37
CA ILE A 67 6.06 -0.39 -7.30
C ILE A 67 5.77 -1.24 -6.05
N LYS A 68 5.52 -0.61 -4.90
CA LYS A 68 5.23 -1.32 -3.65
C LYS A 68 3.92 -2.11 -3.69
N ILE A 69 2.92 -1.69 -4.49
CA ILE A 69 1.65 -2.42 -4.63
C ILE A 69 1.85 -3.85 -5.20
N PRO A 70 2.52 -4.05 -6.36
CA PRO A 70 2.90 -5.38 -6.84
C PRO A 70 3.71 -6.21 -5.83
N ILE A 71 4.59 -5.57 -5.05
CA ILE A 71 5.36 -6.25 -4.02
C ILE A 71 4.43 -6.84 -2.95
N ILE A 72 3.46 -6.08 -2.45
CA ILE A 72 2.42 -6.59 -1.53
C ILE A 72 1.67 -7.76 -2.17
N GLN A 73 1.23 -7.60 -3.42
CA GLN A 73 0.51 -8.66 -4.14
C GLN A 73 1.29 -9.97 -4.15
N TYR A 74 2.57 -9.90 -4.53
CA TYR A 74 3.44 -11.06 -4.66
C TYR A 74 3.74 -11.71 -3.30
N LEU A 75 4.15 -10.91 -2.30
CA LEU A 75 4.55 -11.41 -0.98
C LEU A 75 3.42 -12.14 -0.24
N PHE A 76 2.19 -11.64 -0.39
CA PHE A 76 1.02 -12.18 0.30
C PHE A 76 0.14 -13.07 -0.61
N GLY A 77 0.61 -13.37 -1.83
CA GLY A 77 -0.08 -14.28 -2.75
C GLY A 77 -1.49 -13.82 -3.15
N ILE A 78 -1.71 -12.51 -3.31
CA ILE A 78 -3.04 -11.97 -3.57
C ILE A 78 -3.44 -12.25 -5.04
N PRO A 79 -4.57 -12.95 -5.28
CA PRO A 79 -4.91 -13.49 -6.61
C PRO A 79 -5.03 -12.48 -7.74
N SER A 80 -5.31 -11.21 -7.44
CA SER A 80 -5.47 -10.19 -8.47
C SER A 80 -5.11 -8.80 -7.96
N MET A 81 -4.77 -7.91 -8.89
CA MET A 81 -4.51 -6.51 -8.59
C MET A 81 -5.76 -5.80 -8.05
N ARG A 82 -6.95 -6.17 -8.55
CA ARG A 82 -8.22 -5.64 -8.03
C ARG A 82 -8.39 -5.99 -6.55
N GLN A 83 -8.16 -7.25 -6.20
CA GLN A 83 -8.21 -7.71 -4.82
C GLN A 83 -7.12 -7.06 -3.96
N THR A 84 -5.92 -6.88 -4.51
CA THR A 84 -4.82 -6.17 -3.84
C THR A 84 -5.23 -4.76 -3.44
N ILE A 85 -5.88 -4.02 -4.34
CA ILE A 85 -6.41 -2.68 -4.05
C ILE A 85 -7.51 -2.72 -2.97
N GLN A 86 -8.36 -3.75 -2.95
CA GLN A 86 -9.38 -3.92 -1.90
C GLN A 86 -8.75 -4.23 -0.54
N GLU A 87 -7.74 -5.09 -0.50
CA GLU A 87 -6.98 -5.42 0.69
C GLU A 87 -6.29 -4.17 1.27
N ILE A 88 -5.70 -3.32 0.44
CA ILE A 88 -5.08 -2.05 0.87
C ILE A 88 -6.10 -1.09 1.51
N GLN A 89 -7.39 -1.18 1.18
CA GLN A 89 -8.41 -0.33 1.81
C GLN A 89 -8.65 -0.69 3.28
N VAL A 90 -8.44 -1.95 3.66
CA VAL A 90 -8.81 -2.47 4.99
C VAL A 90 -7.61 -2.92 5.82
N ASN A 91 -6.46 -3.17 5.19
CA ASN A 91 -5.26 -3.68 5.86
C ASN A 91 -4.30 -2.55 6.23
N VAL A 92 -4.20 -2.29 7.54
CA VAL A 92 -3.36 -1.21 8.10
C VAL A 92 -1.88 -1.39 7.78
N ALA A 93 -1.36 -2.62 7.78
CA ALA A 93 0.04 -2.88 7.48
C ALA A 93 0.39 -2.55 6.02
N TYR A 94 -0.55 -2.78 5.10
CA TYR A 94 -0.37 -2.44 3.68
C TYR A 94 -0.36 -0.93 3.49
N ARG A 95 -1.28 -0.21 4.15
CA ARG A 95 -1.30 1.25 4.12
C ARG A 95 -0.02 1.85 4.69
N TRP A 96 0.43 1.34 5.83
CA TRP A 96 1.69 1.72 6.47
C TRP A 96 2.87 1.56 5.51
N PHE A 97 2.99 0.38 4.87
CA PHE A 97 4.08 0.12 3.93
C PHE A 97 4.05 1.04 2.69
N LEU A 98 2.85 1.44 2.25
CA LEU A 98 2.65 2.38 1.14
C LEU A 98 2.77 3.85 1.57
N GLY A 99 2.96 4.16 2.85
CA GLY A 99 2.97 5.54 3.35
C GLY A 99 1.60 6.23 3.31
N LEU A 100 0.50 5.46 3.29
CA LEU A 100 -0.86 5.98 3.27
C LEU A 100 -1.41 6.11 4.71
N SER A 101 -1.93 7.28 5.05
CA SER A 101 -2.71 7.50 6.28
C SER A 101 -4.00 6.66 6.26
N LEU A 102 -4.71 6.50 7.38
CA LEU A 102 -5.99 5.78 7.39
C LEU A 102 -7.08 6.45 6.53
N THR A 103 -6.96 7.76 6.29
CA THR A 103 -7.94 8.57 5.56
C THR A 103 -7.59 8.78 4.10
N ASP A 104 -6.37 8.47 3.68
CA ASP A 104 -5.94 8.71 2.30
C ASP A 104 -6.73 7.85 1.30
N PRO A 105 -7.05 8.36 0.10
CA PRO A 105 -7.69 7.53 -0.91
C PRO A 105 -6.72 6.48 -1.43
N VAL A 106 -7.16 5.21 -1.50
CA VAL A 106 -6.40 4.17 -2.19
C VAL A 106 -6.55 4.36 -3.71
N PRO A 107 -5.47 4.23 -4.50
CA PRO A 107 -5.58 4.29 -5.95
C PRO A 107 -6.59 3.28 -6.50
N HIS A 108 -7.48 3.74 -7.38
CA HIS A 108 -8.40 2.84 -8.05
C HIS A 108 -7.65 1.87 -8.99
N PHE A 109 -8.10 0.62 -9.10
CA PHE A 109 -7.40 -0.43 -9.87
C PHE A 109 -7.13 -0.02 -11.34
N SER A 110 -8.07 0.70 -11.96
CA SER A 110 -7.92 1.16 -13.36
C SER A 110 -6.89 2.27 -13.49
N THR A 111 -6.74 3.12 -12.45
CA THR A 111 -5.72 4.17 -12.39
C THR A 111 -4.35 3.54 -12.21
N PHE A 112 -4.24 2.52 -11.35
CA PHE A 112 -3.02 1.71 -11.20
C PHE A 112 -2.61 1.10 -12.54
N GLY A 113 -3.51 0.35 -13.19
CA GLY A 113 -3.21 -0.35 -14.43
C GLY A 113 -2.77 0.60 -15.57
N LYS A 114 -3.44 1.76 -15.70
CA LYS A 114 -3.05 2.78 -16.69
C LYS A 114 -1.68 3.39 -16.40
N ASN A 115 -1.37 3.70 -15.14
CA ASN A 115 -0.07 4.27 -14.77
C ASN A 115 1.05 3.25 -14.93
N TYR A 116 0.82 2.02 -14.45
CA TYR A 116 1.80 0.95 -14.55
C TYR A 116 2.14 0.64 -16.00
N LYS A 117 1.10 0.45 -16.83
CA LYS A 117 1.27 0.19 -18.27
C LYS A 117 2.00 1.34 -18.97
N ARG A 118 1.54 2.58 -18.79
CA ARG A 118 2.12 3.76 -19.47
C ARG A 118 3.60 3.99 -19.14
N ARG A 119 4.03 3.65 -17.92
CA ARG A 119 5.36 4.00 -17.41
C ARG A 119 6.37 2.87 -17.49
N PHE A 120 5.91 1.61 -17.42
CA PHE A 120 6.81 0.46 -17.37
C PHE A 120 6.74 -0.44 -18.60
N GLU A 121 5.62 -0.48 -19.33
CA GLU A 121 5.50 -1.33 -20.51
C GLU A 121 6.41 -0.82 -21.64
N GLY A 122 7.27 -1.69 -22.16
CA GLY A 122 8.26 -1.34 -23.19
C GLY A 122 9.53 -0.67 -22.65
N THR A 123 9.69 -0.56 -21.33
CA THR A 123 10.92 -0.05 -20.68
C THR A 123 11.67 -1.17 -19.96
N SER A 124 12.98 -0.98 -19.72
CA SER A 124 13.78 -1.87 -18.87
C SER A 124 13.65 -1.55 -17.37
N ILE A 125 12.86 -0.55 -16.99
CA ILE A 125 12.79 -0.03 -15.60
C ILE A 125 12.35 -1.14 -14.64
N ALA A 126 11.35 -1.93 -15.01
CA ALA A 126 10.91 -3.06 -14.18
C ALA A 126 12.04 -4.08 -13.97
N GLN A 127 12.86 -4.36 -15.00
CA GLN A 127 14.00 -5.28 -14.86
C GLN A 127 15.09 -4.69 -13.97
N GLN A 128 15.37 -3.39 -14.09
CA GLN A 128 16.37 -2.69 -13.27
C GLN A 128 15.98 -2.62 -11.78
N ILE A 129 14.68 -2.58 -11.48
CA ILE A 129 14.19 -2.57 -10.09
C ILE A 129 14.40 -3.94 -9.41
N PHE A 130 14.35 -5.03 -10.18
CA PHE A 130 14.39 -6.41 -9.66
C PHE A 130 15.67 -7.19 -10.05
N SER A 131 16.68 -6.52 -10.61
CA SER A 131 18.00 -7.09 -10.93
C SER A 131 18.95 -7.01 -9.74
#